data_AF-A0A0N4ZGP5-F1
#
_entry.id   AF-A0A0N4ZGP5-F1
#
_cell.length_a   1.000
_cell.length_b   1.000
_cell.length_c   1.000
_cell.angle_alpha   90.00
_cell.angle_beta   90.00
_cell.angle_gamma   90.00
#
_symmetry.space_group_name_H-M   'P 1'
#
loop_
_entity.id
_entity.type
_entity.pdbx_description
1 polymer ?
#
loop_
_entity_poly.entity_id
_entity_poly.type
_entity_poly.pdbx_seq_one_letter_code
_entity_poly.pdbx_strand_id
1 'polypeptide(L)'
;MNTKFLIIFLLAVLSTTAFSTCYYNSHSVYVSTRGVGNNKQYTYAGRAYNTIEDVKKAIVDANTGYQISKEELTVNSISYQPEVRFDLVYR
;
A
#
# COMPACT_ATOMS: atom_id res chain seq x y z
N MET A 1 6.69 1.01 48.13
CA MET A 1 6.55 0.87 46.67
C MET A 1 6.88 2.21 46.03
N ASN A 2 7.93 2.30 45.22
CA ASN A 2 8.50 3.57 44.77
C ASN A 2 7.71 4.08 43.55
N THR A 3 6.89 5.12 43.73
CA THR A 3 5.96 5.65 42.71
C THR A 3 6.65 6.01 41.39
N LYS A 4 7.93 6.37 41.44
CA LYS A 4 8.76 6.65 40.25
C LYS A 4 8.93 5.41 39.35
N PHE A 5 9.08 4.22 39.92
CA PHE A 5 9.22 2.97 39.16
C PHE A 5 7.91 2.58 38.47
N LEU A 6 6.77 2.81 39.13
CA LEU A 6 5.44 2.54 38.57
C LEU A 6 5.16 3.42 37.34
N ILE A 7 5.53 4.70 37.41
CA ILE A 7 5.35 5.66 36.31
C ILE A 7 6.21 5.26 35.10
N ILE A 8 7.48 4.92 35.31
CA ILE A 8 8.39 4.48 34.24
C ILE A 8 7.86 3.19 33.59
N PHE A 9 7.38 2.25 34.40
CA PHE A 9 6.80 1.01 33.90
C PHE A 9 5.53 1.25 33.06
N LEU A 10 4.63 2.14 33.52
CA LEU A 10 3.43 2.51 32.76
C LEU A 10 3.77 3.19 31.43
N LEU A 11 4.75 4.10 31.41
CA LEU A 11 5.22 4.77 30.20
C LEU A 11 5.82 3.78 29.19
N ALA A 12 6.56 2.77 29.66
CA ALA A 12 7.13 1.72 28.82
C ALA A 12 6.05 0.78 28.25
N VAL A 13 5.00 0.48 29.02
CA VAL A 13 3.87 -0.34 28.57
C VAL A 13 2.97 0.43 27.59
N LEU A 14 2.72 1.73 27.83
CA LEU A 14 1.97 2.57 26.90
C LEU A 14 2.72 2.77 25.58
N SER A 15 4.05 2.96 25.63
CA SER A 15 4.83 3.12 24.39
C SER A 15 4.83 1.83 23.59
N THR A 16 5.06 0.66 24.20
CA THR A 16 5.07 -0.62 23.49
C THR A 16 3.70 -1.00 22.91
N THR A 17 2.60 -0.68 23.58
CA THR A 17 1.24 -0.89 23.03
C THR A 17 0.91 0.11 21.93
N ALA A 18 1.24 1.40 22.09
CA ALA A 18 1.06 2.41 21.04
C ALA A 18 1.87 2.10 19.78
N PHE A 19 3.13 1.67 19.93
CA PHE A 19 4.01 1.29 18.81
C PHE A 19 3.53 0.02 18.09
N SER A 20 2.88 -0.92 18.79
CA SER A 20 2.32 -2.12 18.16
C SER A 20 1.04 -1.83 17.38
N THR A 21 0.22 -0.87 17.83
CA THR A 21 -1.01 -0.46 17.13
C THR A 21 -0.78 0.43 15.90
N CYS A 22 0.44 0.95 15.70
CA CYS A 22 0.80 1.71 14.49
C CYS A 22 1.60 0.90 13.46
N TYR A 23 1.55 -0.45 13.53
CA TYR A 23 1.65 -1.27 12.32
C TYR A 23 0.43 -0.95 11.45
N TYR A 24 0.53 0.16 10.72
CA TYR A 24 -0.38 0.50 9.64
C TYR A 24 -0.45 -0.72 8.73
N ASN A 25 -1.61 -1.39 8.73
CA ASN A 25 -1.93 -2.43 7.77
C ASN A 25 -2.17 -1.79 6.39
N SER A 26 -1.16 -1.09 5.87
CA SER A 26 -1.19 -0.45 4.58
C SER A 26 0.07 -0.77 3.82
N HIS A 27 -0.07 -1.15 2.56
CA HIS A 27 1.06 -1.38 1.67
C HIS A 27 0.73 -0.87 0.27
N SER A 28 1.76 -0.71 -0.55
CA SER A 28 1.62 -0.19 -1.90
C SER A 28 1.81 -1.28 -2.94
N VAL A 29 1.05 -1.21 -4.01
CA VAL A 29 1.18 -2.05 -5.21
C VAL A 29 1.52 -1.15 -6.39
N TYR A 30 2.49 -1.58 -7.20
CA TYR A 30 2.94 -0.86 -8.38
C TYR A 30 2.49 -1.59 -9.64
N VAL A 31 1.94 -0.84 -10.58
CA VAL A 31 1.43 -1.33 -11.86
C VAL A 31 2.20 -0.64 -12.97
N SER A 32 2.94 -1.41 -13.74
CA SER A 32 3.67 -0.87 -14.88
C SER A 32 2.68 -0.45 -15.97
N THR A 33 2.94 0.68 -16.62
CA THR A 33 2.15 1.13 -17.77
C THR A 33 2.97 1.01 -19.05
N ARG A 34 2.34 0.62 -20.14
CA ARG A 34 2.95 0.54 -21.47
C ARG A 34 2.03 1.18 -22.49
N GLY A 35 2.61 1.86 -23.49
CA GLY A 35 1.84 2.55 -24.52
C GLY A 35 1.31 3.91 -24.06
N VAL A 36 0.72 4.65 -25.00
CA VAL A 36 0.24 6.03 -24.81
C VAL A 36 -1.15 6.20 -25.40
N GLY A 37 -1.94 7.11 -24.82
CA GLY A 37 -3.31 7.38 -25.25
C GLY A 37 -4.20 6.14 -25.20
N ASN A 38 -4.87 5.85 -26.32
CA ASN A 38 -5.85 4.75 -26.42
C ASN A 38 -5.21 3.35 -26.43
N ASN A 39 -3.88 3.26 -26.60
CA ASN A 39 -3.15 1.99 -26.59
C ASN A 39 -2.47 1.72 -25.24
N LYS A 40 -2.87 2.44 -24.20
CA LYS A 40 -2.30 2.28 -22.87
C LYS A 40 -2.75 0.94 -22.28
N GLN A 41 -1.77 0.15 -21.89
CA GLN A 41 -1.95 -1.13 -21.22
C GLN A 41 -1.30 -1.08 -19.85
N TYR A 42 -1.86 -1.85 -18.93
CA TYR A 42 -1.40 -1.95 -17.55
C TYR A 42 -0.93 -3.36 -17.30
N THR A 43 0.19 -3.53 -16.62
CA THR A 43 0.71 -4.84 -16.26
C THR A 43 0.78 -4.99 -14.75
N TYR A 44 0.07 -5.99 -14.23
CA TYR A 44 0.07 -6.34 -12.81
C TYR A 44 0.19 -7.86 -12.65
N ALA A 45 1.09 -8.30 -11.77
CA ALA A 45 1.35 -9.73 -11.49
C ALA A 45 1.58 -10.58 -12.76
N GLY A 46 2.29 -10.03 -13.75
CA GLY A 46 2.58 -10.70 -15.03
C GLY A 46 1.41 -10.77 -16.01
N ARG A 47 0.25 -10.18 -15.69
CA ARG A 47 -0.92 -10.11 -16.58
C ARG A 47 -1.08 -8.70 -17.14
N ALA A 48 -1.47 -8.62 -18.40
CA ALA A 48 -1.79 -7.36 -19.07
C ALA A 48 -3.30 -7.08 -18.98
N TYR A 49 -3.65 -5.81 -18.80
CA TYR A 49 -5.01 -5.28 -18.70
C TYR A 49 -5.14 -4.06 -19.60
N ASN A 50 -6.31 -3.89 -20.22
CA ASN A 50 -6.58 -2.79 -21.13
C ASN A 50 -7.17 -1.56 -20.42
N THR A 51 -7.76 -1.74 -19.24
CA THR A 51 -8.37 -0.67 -18.46
C THR A 51 -7.78 -0.64 -17.05
N ILE A 52 -7.83 0.53 -16.40
CA ILE A 52 -7.35 0.66 -15.03
C ILE A 52 -8.33 0.02 -14.04
N GLU A 53 -9.61 -0.04 -14.39
CA GLU A 53 -10.68 -0.67 -13.63
C GLU A 53 -10.45 -2.19 -13.50
N ASP A 54 -10.06 -2.86 -14.59
CA ASP A 54 -9.76 -4.29 -14.57
C ASP A 54 -8.55 -4.59 -13.66
N VAL A 55 -7.54 -3.72 -13.70
CA VAL A 55 -6.37 -3.82 -12.81
C VAL A 55 -6.78 -3.64 -11.35
N LYS A 56 -7.58 -2.62 -11.04
CA LYS A 56 -8.06 -2.37 -9.67
C LYS A 56 -8.79 -3.58 -9.11
N LYS A 57 -9.66 -4.19 -9.92
CA LYS A 57 -10.34 -5.42 -9.55
C LYS A 57 -9.35 -6.55 -9.25
N ALA A 58 -8.40 -6.78 -10.15
CA ALA A 58 -7.36 -7.79 -9.94
C ALA A 58 -6.50 -7.54 -8.70
N ILE A 59 -6.18 -6.28 -8.38
CA ILE A 59 -5.47 -5.90 -7.16
C ILE A 59 -6.32 -6.25 -5.94
N VAL A 60 -7.59 -5.86 -5.91
CA VAL A 60 -8.47 -6.15 -4.77
C VAL A 60 -8.67 -7.66 -4.58
N ASP A 61 -8.86 -8.40 -5.68
CA ASP A 61 -9.02 -9.86 -5.64
C ASP A 61 -7.74 -10.55 -5.11
N ALA A 62 -6.56 -10.07 -5.50
CA ALA A 62 -5.28 -10.61 -5.05
C ALA A 62 -4.91 -10.21 -3.61
N ASN A 63 -5.45 -9.11 -3.09
CA ASN A 63 -5.16 -8.56 -1.76
C ASN A 63 -6.42 -8.63 -0.88
N THR A 64 -6.90 -9.85 -0.63
CA THR A 64 -8.11 -10.08 0.18
C THR A 64 -7.97 -9.44 1.56
N GLY A 65 -9.01 -8.73 2.01
CA GLY A 65 -9.01 -7.98 3.27
C GLY A 65 -8.51 -6.54 3.13
N TYR A 66 -8.05 -6.13 1.95
CA TYR A 66 -7.62 -4.76 1.68
C TYR A 66 -8.55 -4.04 0.70
N GLN A 67 -8.53 -2.71 0.76
CA GLN A 67 -9.18 -1.83 -0.21
C GLN A 67 -8.19 -0.77 -0.69
N ILE A 68 -8.36 -0.34 -1.94
CA ILE A 68 -7.56 0.74 -2.51
C ILE A 68 -7.99 2.05 -1.84
N SER A 69 -7.04 2.73 -1.20
CA SER A 69 -7.24 4.03 -0.57
C SER A 69 -6.76 5.18 -1.45
N LYS A 70 -5.73 4.95 -2.26
CA LYS A 70 -5.13 5.97 -3.11
C LYS A 70 -4.62 5.36 -4.42
N GLU A 71 -4.72 6.15 -5.47
CA GLU A 71 -4.12 5.89 -6.78
C GLU A 71 -3.27 7.11 -7.17
N GLU A 72 -2.03 6.89 -7.58
CA GLU A 72 -1.10 7.94 -7.95
C GLU A 72 -0.26 7.53 -9.16
N LEU A 73 -0.14 8.42 -10.15
CA LEU A 73 0.81 8.23 -11.23
C LEU A 73 2.21 8.62 -10.74
N THR A 74 3.13 7.67 -10.83
CA THR A 74 4.50 7.80 -10.36
C THR A 74 5.47 7.37 -11.46
N VAL A 75 6.77 7.53 -11.20
CA VAL A 75 7.83 7.10 -12.11
C VAL A 75 8.71 6.11 -11.37
N ASN A 76 8.92 4.96 -11.98
CA ASN A 76 9.82 3.95 -11.46
C ASN A 76 11.25 4.51 -11.41
N SER A 77 11.85 4.57 -10.23
CA SER A 77 13.15 5.23 -10.02
C SER A 77 14.34 4.54 -10.71
N ILE A 78 14.17 3.29 -11.14
CA ILE A 78 15.23 2.50 -11.79
C ILE A 78 15.09 2.59 -13.33
N SER A 79 13.89 2.35 -13.84
CA SER A 79 13.63 2.29 -15.28
C SER A 79 13.19 3.62 -15.90
N TYR A 80 12.87 4.61 -15.04
CA TYR A 80 12.30 5.90 -15.42
C TYR A 80 11.01 5.78 -16.27
N GLN A 81 10.33 4.64 -16.16
CA GLN A 81 9.06 4.39 -16.83
C GLN A 81 7.89 4.80 -15.95
N PRO A 82 6.77 5.27 -16.54
CA PRO A 82 5.56 5.58 -15.78
C PRO A 82 4.93 4.33 -15.18
N GLU A 83 4.58 4.41 -13.90
CA GLU A 83 3.89 3.36 -13.15
C GLU A 83 2.74 3.96 -12.32
N VAL A 84 1.67 3.20 -12.13
CA VAL A 84 0.59 3.58 -11.24
C VAL A 84 0.81 2.91 -9.89
N ARG A 85 0.90 3.71 -8.84
CA ARG A 85 0.98 3.24 -7.47
C ARG A 85 -0.42 3.23 -6.87
N PHE A 86 -0.80 2.09 -6.29
CA PHE A 86 -2.00 1.93 -5.50
C PHE A 86 -1.63 1.72 -4.03
N ASP A 87 -2.13 2.58 -3.15
CA ASP A 87 -2.05 2.33 -1.72
C ASP A 87 -3.26 1.53 -1.29
N LEU A 88 -2.99 0.48 -0.51
CA LEU A 88 -3.97 -0.43 0.04
C LEU A 88 -4.03 -0.23 1.54
N VAL A 89 -5.24 -0.30 2.11
CA VAL A 89 -5.48 -0.28 3.55
C VAL A 89 -6.37 -1.45 3.91
N TYR A 90 -6.10 -2.07 5.06
CA TYR A 90 -6.94 -3.14 5.59
C TYR A 90 -8.35 -2.64 5.86
N ARG A 91 -9.35 -3.46 5.53
CA ARG A 91 -10.78 -3.16 5.67
C ARG A 91 -11.28 -3.32 7.11
#